data_AF-A0A6J6JXP3-F1
#
_entry.id   AF-A0A6J6JXP3-F1
#
_cell.length_a   1.000
_cell.length_b   1.000
_cell.length_c   1.000
_cell.angle_alpha   90.00
_cell.angle_beta   90.00
_cell.angle_gamma   90.00
#
_symmetry.space_group_name_H-M   'P 1'
#
loop_
_entity.id
_entity.type
_entity.pdbx_description
1 polymer ?
#
loop_
_entity_poly.entity_id
_entity_poly.type
_entity_poly.pdbx_seq_one_letter_code
_entity_poly.pdbx_strand_id
1 'polypeptide(L)' 'MIHMIASALNMNYGEGGELPGEGLTAVQTFLYFVATPVGLFLLISVLVLAGTREKKITEPGKKPSSVIDSID' A
#
# COMPACT_ATOMS: atom_id res chain seq x y z
N MET A 1 22.22 -23.23 -4.54
CA MET A 1 21.15 -22.28 -4.14
C MET A 1 21.60 -20.82 -4.19
N ILE A 2 22.81 -20.46 -3.76
CA ILE A 2 23.38 -19.10 -3.94
C ILE A 2 23.44 -18.64 -5.42
N HIS A 3 23.67 -19.57 -6.35
CA HIS A 3 23.68 -19.27 -7.80
C HIS A 3 22.32 -18.81 -8.35
N MET A 4 21.19 -19.21 -7.73
CA MET A 4 19.85 -18.79 -8.18
C MET A 4 19.55 -17.34 -7.74
N ILE A 5 20.05 -16.95 -6.56
CA ILE A 5 19.97 -15.57 -6.04
C ILE A 5 20.92 -14.65 -6.82
N ALA A 6 22.10 -15.13 -7.20
CA ALA A 6 23.03 -14.39 -8.05
C ALA A 6 22.44 -14.13 -9.46
N SER A 7 21.72 -15.08 -10.07
CA SER A 7 21.01 -14.86 -11.34
C SER A 7 19.86 -13.86 -11.24
N ALA A 8 19.23 -13.71 -10.07
CA ALA A 8 18.18 -12.71 -9.85
C ALA A 8 18.73 -11.29 -9.66
N LEU A 9 20.00 -11.15 -9.23
CA LEU A 9 20.69 -9.87 -9.03
C LEU A 9 21.62 -9.50 -10.19
N ASN A 10 22.01 -10.46 -11.02
CA ASN A 10 22.74 -10.23 -12.26
C ASN A 10 21.74 -9.76 -13.34
N MET A 11 21.16 -8.59 -13.12
CA MET A 11 20.52 -7.81 -14.17
C MET A 11 21.64 -7.50 -15.17
N ASN A 12 21.69 -8.29 -16.23
CA ASN A 12 22.54 -8.12 -17.40
C ASN A 12 22.41 -6.65 -17.85
N TYR A 13 23.35 -5.80 -17.45
CA TYR A 13 23.50 -4.47 -18.02
C TYR A 13 24.10 -4.70 -19.41
N GLY A 14 23.23 -5.01 -20.36
CA GLY A 14 23.60 -5.31 -21.74
C GLY A 14 24.44 -4.16 -22.28
N GLU A 15 25.67 -4.47 -22.68
CA GLU A 15 26.52 -3.54 -23.42
C GLU A 15 25.71 -3.02 -24.62
N GLY A 16 25.54 -1.70 -24.64
CA GLY A 16 24.43 -1.00 -25.30
C GLY A 16 24.18 -1.44 -26.74
N GLY A 17 22.93 -1.85 -27.00
CA GLY A 17 22.48 -2.23 -28.33
C GLY A 17 21.18 -3.04 -28.37
N GLU A 18 20.56 -3.36 -27.23
CA GLU A 18 19.25 -3.99 -27.24
C GLU A 18 18.22 -3.03 -27.80
N LEU A 19 17.74 -3.33 -29.00
CA LEU A 19 16.55 -2.68 -29.56
C LEU A 19 15.41 -2.87 -28.55
N PRO A 20 14.67 -1.80 -28.19
CA PRO A 20 13.55 -1.95 -27.28
C PRO A 20 12.60 -3.01 -27.84
N GLY A 21 12.25 -3.99 -27.00
CA GLY A 21 11.29 -5.02 -27.36
C GLY A 21 9.95 -4.40 -27.76
N GLU A 22 9.05 -5.22 -28.34
CA GLU A 22 7.72 -4.74 -28.70
C GLU A 22 7.05 -4.01 -27.54
N GLY A 23 6.52 -2.82 -27.83
CA GLY A 23 5.87 -1.99 -26.83
C GLY A 23 4.66 -2.71 -26.24
N LEU A 24 4.41 -2.46 -24.95
CA LEU A 24 3.22 -2.98 -24.30
C LEU A 24 1.96 -2.40 -24.97
N THR A 25 0.90 -3.21 -25.04
CA THR A 25 -0.41 -2.69 -25.44
C THR A 25 -0.86 -1.60 -24.46
N ALA A 26 -1.77 -0.72 -24.89
CA ALA A 26 -2.32 0.33 -24.04
C ALA A 26 -2.93 -0.23 -22.75
N VAL A 27 -3.60 -1.39 -22.84
CA VAL A 27 -4.20 -2.09 -21.69
C VAL A 27 -3.12 -2.57 -20.73
N GLN A 28 -2.07 -3.23 -21.21
CA GLN A 28 -0.98 -3.70 -20.35
C GLN A 28 -0.27 -2.54 -19.67
N THR A 29 0.00 -1.46 -20.41
CA THR A 29 0.63 -0.26 -19.87
C THR A 29 -0.22 0.35 -18.75
N PHE A 30 -1.52 0.52 -18.99
CA PHE A 30 -2.44 1.02 -17.96
C PHE A 30 -2.48 0.10 -16.75
N LEU A 31 -2.60 -1.21 -16.95
CA LEU A 31 -2.67 -2.17 -15.87
C LEU A 31 -1.41 -2.14 -15.01
N TYR A 32 -0.23 -2.16 -15.61
CA TYR A 32 1.03 -2.25 -14.87
C TYR A 32 1.44 -0.93 -14.22
N PHE A 33 1.26 0.19 -14.90
CA PHE A 33 1.79 1.47 -14.43
C PHE A 33 0.76 2.34 -13.71
N VAL A 34 -0.54 2.04 -13.82
CA VAL A 34 -1.60 2.80 -13.16
C VAL A 34 -2.43 1.90 -12.25
N ALA A 35 -3.03 0.84 -12.80
CA ALA A 35 -3.96 0.01 -12.04
C ALA A 35 -3.26 -0.77 -10.92
N THR A 36 -2.05 -1.29 -11.15
CA THR A 36 -1.30 -2.04 -10.13
C THR A 36 -0.91 -1.13 -8.95
N PRO A 37 -0.27 0.06 -9.14
CA PRO A 37 0.01 0.98 -8.04
C PRO A 37 -1.26 1.44 -7.30
N VAL A 38 -2.31 1.83 -8.03
CA VAL A 38 -3.58 2.27 -7.44
C VAL A 38 -4.26 1.13 -6.68
N GLY A 39 -4.30 -0.07 -7.25
CA GLY A 39 -4.87 -1.25 -6.63
C GLY A 39 -4.15 -1.63 -5.34
N LEU A 40 -2.81 -1.57 -5.32
CA LEU A 40 -2.03 -1.80 -4.11
C LEU A 40 -2.34 -0.75 -3.03
N PHE A 41 -2.44 0.52 -3.41
CA PHE A 41 -2.82 1.59 -2.47
C PHE A 41 -4.20 1.38 -1.87
N LEU A 42 -5.19 1.03 -2.69
CA LEU A 42 -6.56 0.77 -2.23
C LEU A 42 -6.62 -0.47 -1.33
N LEU A 43 -5.91 -1.54 -1.68
CA LEU A 43 -5.81 -2.73 -0.84
C LEU A 43 -5.28 -2.38 0.54
N ILE A 44 -4.15 -1.65 0.62
CA ILE A 44 -3.56 -1.22 1.90
C ILE A 44 -4.53 -0.30 2.65
N SER A 45 -5.19 0.63 1.96
CA SER A 45 -6.16 1.54 2.57
C SER A 45 -7.32 0.78 3.22
N VAL A 46 -7.85 -0.24 2.55
CA VAL A 46 -8.90 -1.11 3.11
C VAL A 46 -8.37 -1.91 4.30
N LEU A 47 -7.16 -2.46 4.22
CA LEU A 47 -6.54 -3.19 5.34
C LEU A 47 -6.33 -2.29 6.56
N VAL A 48 -5.84 -1.06 6.37
CA VAL A 48 -5.66 -0.07 7.43
C VAL A 48 -7.00 0.32 8.02
N LEU A 49 -8.00 0.60 7.19
CA LEU A 49 -9.34 0.92 7.66
C LEU A 49 -9.94 -0.23 8.46
N ALA A 50 -9.88 -1.47 7.95
CA ALA A 50 -10.38 -2.64 8.66
C ALA A 50 -9.65 -2.87 9.99
N GLY A 51 -8.31 -2.74 10.02
CA GLY A 51 -7.50 -2.93 11.23
C GLY A 51 -7.57 -1.79 12.24
N THR A 52 -7.93 -0.57 11.82
CA THR A 52 -8.00 0.62 12.70
C THR A 52 -9.40 0.85 13.29
N ARG A 53 -10.42 0.09 12.84
CA ARG A 53 -11.80 0.22 13.33
C ARG A 53 -11.97 -0.12 14.81
N GLU A 54 -10.98 -0.69 15.46
CA GLU A 54 -10.97 -0.97 16.90
C GLU A 54 -10.29 0.17 17.69
N LYS A 55 -11.06 1.20 18.05
CA LYS A 55 -11.15 1.79 19.41
C LYS A 55 -11.89 3.13 19.43
N LYS A 56 -13.21 3.08 19.26
CA LYS A 56 -14.08 4.04 19.94
C LYS A 56 -15.16 3.26 20.69
N ILE A 57 -14.75 2.56 21.73
CA ILE A 57 -15.62 2.38 22.90
C ILE A 57 -15.55 3.70 23.67
N THR A 58 -16.12 4.76 23.11
CA THR A 58 -16.69 5.78 23.98
C THR A 58 -18.08 5.23 24.25
N GLU A 59 -18.23 4.59 25.41
CA GLU A 59 -19.53 4.16 25.93
C GLU A 59 -20.52 5.33 25.74
N PRO A 60 -21.66 5.13 25.04
CA PRO A 60 -22.68 6.15 24.92
C PRO A 60 -23.34 6.30 26.30
N GLY A 61 -22.73 7.10 27.18
CA GLY A 61 -23.26 7.27 28.53
C GLY A 61 -22.37 8.00 29.53
N LYS A 62 -21.05 8.05 29.35
CA LYS A 62 -20.20 8.79 30.28
C LYS A 62 -19.99 10.22 29.78
N LYS A 63 -20.84 11.12 30.28
CA LYS A 63 -20.56 12.56 30.26
C LYS A 63 -19.17 12.76 30.87
N PRO A 64 -18.28 13.56 30.26
CA PRO A 64 -17.04 13.93 30.91
C PRO A 64 -17.42 14.58 32.24
N SER A 65 -16.93 14.05 33.36
CA SER A 65 -17.10 14.70 34.67
C SER A 65 -16.38 16.03 34.59
N SER A 66 -17.12 17.07 34.24
CA SER A 66 -16.58 18.42 34.25
C SER A 66 -16.37 18.79 35.72
N VAL A 67 -15.17 19.29 36.04
CA VAL A 67 -14.79 19.79 37.37
C VAL A 67 -15.71 20.93 37.85
N ILE A 68 -16.55 21.44 36.94
CA ILE A 68 -17.46 22.55 37.12
C ILE A 68 -18.65 22.18 38.02
N ASP A 69 -19.05 20.89 38.09
CA ASP A 69 -20.13 20.42 38.97
C ASP A 69 -19.70 20.24 40.45
N SER A 70 -18.45 20.55 40.80
CA SER A 70 -17.89 20.32 42.16
C SER A 70 -17.73 21.60 42.99
N ILE A 71 -18.31 22.73 42.58
CA ILE A 71 -18.22 24.00 43.32
C ILE A 71 -19.60 24.28 43.93
N ASP A 72 -19.67 24.15 45.26
CA ASP A 72 -20.81 24.43 46.15
C ASP A 72 -20.82 25.92 46.57
#